data_AF-A0AAW2N802-F1
#
_entry.id   AF-A0AAW2N802-F1
#
_cell.length_a   1.000
_cell.length_b   1.000
_cell.length_c   1.000
_cell.angle_alpha   90.00
_cell.angle_beta   90.00
_cell.angle_gamma   90.00
#
_symmetry.space_group_name_H-M   'P 1'
#
loop_
_entity.id
_entity.type
_entity.pdbx_description
1 polymer ?
#
loop_
_entity_poly.entity_id
_entity_poly.type
_entity_poly.pdbx_seq_one_letter_code
_entity_poly.pdbx_strand_id
1 'polypeptide(L)'
;MDCEGNLYKGSYVESAAYNPSFGPVQAALVAYVARGGGGYERIVAAALVEKEGGKVRQADTARLLLKAVSPKCEFSVFYCH
;
A
#
# COMPACT_ATOMS: atom_id res chain seq x y z
N MET A 1 0.13 4.23 7.95
CA MET A 1 0.05 4.79 9.31
C MET A 1 -1.19 5.64 9.38
N ASP A 2 -1.99 5.51 10.43
CA ASP A 2 -3.14 6.41 10.64
C ASP A 2 -2.73 7.62 11.50
N CYS A 3 -3.66 8.56 11.68
CA CYS A 3 -3.45 9.77 12.48
C CYS A 3 -3.20 9.51 13.98
N GLU A 4 -3.38 8.29 14.46
CA GLU A 4 -3.07 7.86 15.83
C GLU A 4 -1.72 7.13 15.91
N GLY A 5 -1.01 7.02 14.79
CA GLY A 5 0.32 6.38 14.71
C GLY A 5 0.26 4.86 14.54
N ASN A 6 -0.92 4.25 14.38
CA ASN A 6 -1.00 2.80 14.20
C ASN A 6 -0.44 2.38 12.84
N LEU A 7 0.29 1.27 12.85
CA LEU A 7 0.88 0.69 11.64
C LEU A 7 0.09 -0.54 11.16
N TYR A 8 -0.17 -0.56 9.86
CA TYR A 8 -0.85 -1.61 9.13
C TYR A 8 0.04 -2.01 7.97
N LYS A 9 0.20 -3.32 7.77
CA LYS A 9 1.18 -3.89 6.83
C LYS A 9 0.48 -4.84 5.88
N GLY A 10 0.96 -4.89 4.65
CA GLY A 10 0.51 -5.81 3.62
C GLY A 10 1.68 -6.17 2.71
N SER A 11 1.74 -7.42 2.28
CA SER A 11 2.73 -7.92 1.34
C SER A 11 2.09 -8.11 -0.04
N TYR A 12 2.90 -8.00 -1.08
CA TYR A 12 2.50 -8.44 -2.42
C TYR A 12 2.31 -9.97 -2.42
N VAL A 13 1.20 -10.43 -2.99
CA VAL A 13 0.92 -11.86 -3.16
C VAL A 13 0.74 -12.13 -4.65
N GLU A 14 1.74 -12.74 -5.25
CA GLU A 14 1.72 -13.05 -6.68
C GLU A 14 0.89 -14.30 -6.98
N SER A 15 0.15 -14.26 -8.08
CA SER A 15 -0.51 -15.42 -8.66
C SER A 15 0.18 -15.84 -9.94
N ALA A 16 0.29 -17.15 -10.17
CA ALA A 16 0.77 -17.71 -11.43
C ALA A 16 -0.07 -17.30 -12.65
N ALA A 17 -1.35 -16.95 -12.43
CA ALA A 17 -2.24 -16.46 -13.48
C ALA A 17 -2.13 -14.94 -13.71
N TYR A 18 -1.17 -14.27 -13.05
CA TYR A 18 -0.91 -12.82 -13.05
C TYR A 18 -2.07 -11.94 -12.57
N ASN A 19 -3.20 -11.94 -13.25
CA ASN A 19 -4.35 -11.08 -12.96
C ASN A 19 -4.91 -11.23 -11.54
N PRO A 20 -4.92 -12.41 -10.89
CA PRO A 20 -5.37 -12.53 -9.52
C PRO A 20 -4.27 -12.24 -8.49
N SER A 21 -3.15 -11.61 -8.88
CA SER A 21 -2.17 -11.11 -7.92
C SER A 21 -2.77 -10.00 -7.07
N PHE A 22 -2.44 -10.01 -5.79
CA PHE A 22 -2.96 -9.06 -4.82
C PHE A 22 -1.91 -8.03 -4.46
N GLY A 23 -2.21 -6.75 -4.73
CA GLY A 23 -1.28 -5.65 -4.59
C GLY A 23 -0.93 -5.36 -3.12
N PRO A 24 0.30 -4.89 -2.83
CA PRO A 24 0.75 -4.67 -1.46
C PRO A 24 -0.07 -3.60 -0.73
N VAL A 25 -0.51 -2.54 -1.43
CA VAL A 25 -1.38 -1.51 -0.84
C VAL A 25 -2.76 -2.08 -0.51
N GLN A 26 -3.33 -2.91 -1.37
CA GLN A 26 -4.63 -3.55 -1.11
C GLN A 26 -4.56 -4.46 0.12
N ALA A 27 -3.49 -5.25 0.25
CA ALA A 27 -3.25 -6.06 1.45
C ALA A 27 -3.12 -5.22 2.72
N ALA A 28 -2.42 -4.08 2.66
CA ALA A 28 -2.30 -3.18 3.81
C ALA A 28 -3.63 -2.51 4.18
N LEU A 29 -4.47 -2.18 3.18
CA LEU A 29 -5.82 -1.65 3.38
C LEU A 29 -6.76 -2.70 3.99
N VAL A 30 -6.65 -3.97 3.60
CA VAL A 30 -7.38 -5.06 4.27
C VAL A 30 -7.02 -5.12 5.74
N ALA A 31 -5.71 -5.07 6.08
CA ALA A 31 -5.27 -5.06 7.48
C ALA A 31 -5.78 -3.83 8.25
N TYR A 32 -5.84 -2.67 7.60
CA TYR A 32 -6.41 -1.44 8.16
C TYR A 32 -7.90 -1.60 8.47
N VAL A 33 -8.70 -2.06 7.51
CA VAL A 33 -10.15 -2.25 7.69
C VAL A 33 -10.43 -3.33 8.73
N ALA A 34 -9.76 -4.48 8.65
CA ALA A 34 -9.97 -5.60 9.57
C ALA A 34 -9.65 -5.26 11.04
N ARG A 35 -8.77 -4.27 11.26
CA ARG A 35 -8.40 -3.78 12.59
C ARG A 35 -9.17 -2.53 13.03
N GLY A 36 -10.22 -2.14 12.29
CA GLY A 36 -11.10 -1.03 12.67
C GLY A 36 -10.52 0.36 12.39
N GLY A 37 -9.62 0.49 11.41
CA GLY A 37 -8.91 1.74 11.14
C GLY A 37 -9.79 2.96 10.80
N GLY A 38 -11.04 2.75 10.40
CA GLY A 38 -12.02 3.80 10.10
C GLY A 38 -12.00 4.25 8.64
N GLY A 39 -12.32 5.54 8.41
CA GLY A 39 -12.34 6.15 7.08
C GLY A 39 -10.92 6.41 6.54
N TYR A 40 -10.74 6.23 5.23
CA TYR A 40 -9.42 6.29 4.60
C TYR A 40 -8.71 7.65 4.72
N GLU A 41 -9.44 8.73 4.96
CA GLU A 41 -8.89 10.06 5.27
C GLU A 41 -8.00 10.08 6.52
N ARG A 42 -8.12 9.08 7.39
CA ARG A 42 -7.25 8.91 8.56
C ARG A 42 -5.88 8.34 8.20
N ILE A 43 -5.69 7.80 7.00
CA ILE A 43 -4.39 7.30 6.53
C ILE A 43 -3.53 8.52 6.19
N VAL A 44 -2.54 8.81 7.02
CA VAL A 44 -1.70 10.01 6.89
C VAL A 44 -0.35 9.74 6.23
N ALA A 45 0.13 8.50 6.27
CA ALA A 45 1.40 8.13 5.64
C ALA A 45 1.40 6.68 5.16
N ALA A 46 2.09 6.43 4.05
CA ALA A 46 2.31 5.12 3.46
C ALA A 46 3.76 4.98 2.99
N ALA A 47 4.30 3.77 3.13
CA ALA A 47 5.60 3.40 2.62
C ALA A 47 5.47 2.14 1.78
N LEU A 48 6.04 2.15 0.58
CA LEU A 48 6.17 0.99 -0.28
C LEU A 48 7.64 0.60 -0.38
N VAL A 49 7.92 -0.69 -0.24
CA VAL A 49 9.22 -1.27 -0.55
C VAL A 49 9.06 -2.19 -1.75
N GLU A 50 9.83 -1.97 -2.81
CA GLU A 50 9.87 -2.85 -3.98
C GLU A 50 11.33 -3.12 -4.40
N LYS A 51 11.57 -4.21 -5.14
CA LYS A 51 12.92 -4.56 -5.60
C LYS A 51 13.38 -3.61 -6.70
N GLU A 52 14.60 -3.09 -6.58
CA GLU A 52 15.22 -2.30 -7.64
C GLU A 52 15.37 -3.14 -8.92
N GLY A 53 14.94 -2.59 -10.06
CA GLY A 53 14.96 -3.32 -11.33
C GLY A 53 14.00 -4.53 -11.39
N GLY A 54 13.04 -4.64 -10.46
CA GLY A 54 11.98 -5.64 -10.51
C GLY A 54 11.18 -5.53 -11.82
N LYS A 55 10.80 -6.68 -12.41
CA LYS A 55 10.01 -6.73 -13.66
C LYS A 55 8.64 -6.08 -13.53
N VAL A 56 8.10 -6.06 -12.31
CA VAL A 56 6.82 -5.45 -11.97
C VAL A 56 7.09 -4.30 -11.00
N ARG A 57 6.53 -3.13 -11.29
CA ARG A 57 6.61 -1.94 -10.44
C ARG A 57 5.22 -1.59 -9.92
N GLN A 58 5.12 -1.35 -8.62
CA GLN A 58 3.87 -1.06 -7.92
C GLN A 58 3.77 0.41 -7.50
N ALA A 59 4.87 1.16 -7.55
CA ALA A 59 4.93 2.54 -7.07
C ALA A 59 3.86 3.47 -7.68
N ASP A 60 3.67 3.45 -9.00
CA ASP A 60 2.75 4.38 -9.67
C ASP A 60 1.29 4.03 -9.39
N THR A 61 0.94 2.75 -9.40
CA THR A 61 -0.42 2.28 -9.07
C THR A 61 -0.72 2.48 -7.59
N ALA A 62 0.26 2.26 -6.69
CA ALA A 62 0.16 2.58 -5.27
C ALA A 62 -0.11 4.08 -5.05
N ARG A 63 0.63 4.94 -5.75
CA ARG A 63 0.44 6.40 -5.69
C ARG A 63 -0.94 6.81 -6.18
N LEU A 64 -1.39 6.25 -7.30
CA LEU A 64 -2.72 6.53 -7.86
C LEU A 64 -3.82 6.14 -6.87
N LEU A 65 -3.75 4.92 -6.32
CA LEU A 65 -4.73 4.41 -5.35
C LEU A 65 -4.76 5.26 -4.09
N LEU A 66 -3.60 5.54 -3.48
CA LEU A 66 -3.51 6.35 -2.26
C LEU A 66 -4.04 7.77 -2.50
N LYS A 67 -3.74 8.38 -3.65
CA LYS A 67 -4.27 9.70 -4.00
C LYS A 67 -5.79 9.70 -4.14
N ALA A 68 -6.39 8.60 -4.60
CA ALA A 68 -7.84 8.48 -4.73
C ALA A 68 -8.56 8.33 -3.38
N VAL A 69 -7.97 7.58 -2.43
CA VAL A 69 -8.65 7.26 -1.16
C VAL A 69 -8.22 8.15 0.02
N SER A 70 -6.98 8.63 0.02
CA SER A 70 -6.45 9.58 1.01
C SER A 70 -5.49 10.57 0.36
N PRO A 71 -6.01 11.64 -0.29
CA PRO A 71 -5.20 12.59 -1.06
C PRO A 71 -4.11 13.32 -0.25
N LYS A 72 -4.23 13.34 1.08
CA LYS A 72 -3.28 13.97 2.00
C LYS A 72 -2.24 12.99 2.56
N CYS A 73 -2.34 11.70 2.21
CA CYS A 73 -1.38 10.71 2.63
C CYS A 73 0.00 11.00 2.02
N GLU A 74 1.00 11.18 2.88
CA GLU A 74 2.38 11.20 2.43
C GLU A 74 2.77 9.79 1.93
N PHE A 75 3.44 9.70 0.78
CA PHE A 75 3.79 8.42 0.18
C PHE A 75 5.26 8.37 -0.24
N SER A 76 6.00 7.47 0.40
CA SER A 76 7.42 7.22 0.15
C SER A 76 7.64 5.83 -0.46
N VAL A 77 8.58 5.74 -1.39
CA VAL A 77 8.98 4.49 -2.04
C VAL A 77 10.45 4.23 -1.73
N PHE A 78 10.76 3.00 -1.34
CA PHE A 78 12.10 2.53 -1.06
C PHE A 78 12.42 1.33 -1.95
N TYR A 79 13.67 1.23 -2.37
CA TYR A 79 14.13 0.13 -3.20
C TYR A 79 15.04 -0.80 -2.40
N CYS A 80 14.76 -2.10 -2.46
CA CYS A 80 15.66 -3.12 -1.94
C CYS A 80 16.48 -3.76 -3.07
N HIS A 81 17.70 -4.20 -2.73
CA HIS A 81 18.64 -4.85 -3.65
C HIS A 81 18.44 -6.37 -3.67
#